data_AF-A0A450YFY6-F1
#
_entry.id   AF-A0A450YFY6-F1
#
_cell.length_a   1.000
_cell.length_b   1.000
_cell.length_c   1.000
_cell.angle_alpha   90.00
_cell.angle_beta   90.00
_cell.angle_gamma   90.00
#
_symmetry.space_group_name_H-M   'P 1'
#
loop_
_entity.id
_entity.type
_entity.pdbx_description
1 polymer ?
#
loop_
_entity_poly.entity_id
_entity_poly.type
_entity_poly.pdbx_seq_one_letter_code
_entity_poly.pdbx_strand_id
1 'polypeptide(L)'
;MNPHSVNCFRTMDYGIFYKDELPVTEDWPVFGWDIFIGSYNSSERVRRVFDKASAEQKHWFVVLDYGYSSDELPEQAVYHCASKREDEAVLAFARERLPNDLRGLKIAIDITGFIKPYMMFLLFYLQEKGVRKVTG
;
A
#
# COMPACT_ATOMS: atom_id res chain seq x y z
N MET A 1 -5.25 42.66 22.04
CA MET A 1 -4.21 42.38 21.03
C MET A 1 -3.21 41.41 21.63
N ASN A 2 -3.24 40.14 21.18
CA ASN A 2 -2.05 39.31 21.01
C ASN A 2 -2.41 38.26 19.95
N PRO A 3 -1.76 38.27 18.77
CA PRO A 3 -2.20 37.47 17.63
C PRO A 3 -1.41 36.15 17.52
N HIS A 4 -2.03 35.21 16.81
CA HIS A 4 -1.42 34.01 16.23
C HIS A 4 -1.20 32.80 17.17
N SER A 5 -2.33 32.18 17.53
CA SER A 5 -2.42 30.72 17.50
C SER A 5 -2.13 30.25 16.06
N VAL A 6 -0.88 29.92 15.77
CA VAL A 6 -0.52 29.28 14.50
C VAL A 6 -1.07 27.87 14.56
N ASN A 7 -2.24 27.70 13.95
CA ASN A 7 -2.83 26.42 13.64
C ASN A 7 -1.83 25.67 12.74
N CYS A 8 -0.98 24.83 13.34
CA CYS A 8 -0.06 23.94 12.62
C CYS A 8 -0.87 22.79 12.03
N PHE A 9 -1.83 23.11 11.17
CA PHE A 9 -2.30 22.16 10.17
C PHE A 9 -1.15 22.05 9.18
N ARG A 10 -0.23 21.09 9.42
CA ARG A 10 0.67 20.64 8.35
C ARG A 10 -0.24 20.13 7.26
N THR A 11 -0.41 20.91 6.20
CA THR A 11 -0.84 20.39 4.91
C THR A 11 0.12 19.25 4.60
N MET A 12 -0.36 18.01 4.75
CA MET A 12 0.46 16.81 4.59
C MET A 12 0.95 16.79 3.15
N ASP A 13 2.25 17.00 2.99
CA ASP A 13 2.92 16.87 1.72
C ASP A 13 3.09 15.38 1.42
N TYR A 14 2.23 14.85 0.56
CA TYR A 14 2.27 13.44 0.12
C TYR A 14 3.33 13.20 -0.97
N GLY A 15 4.07 14.23 -1.40
CA GLY A 15 5.13 14.15 -2.40
C GLY A 15 6.42 13.50 -1.91
N ILE A 16 6.47 13.05 -0.65
CA ILE A 16 7.63 12.35 -0.06
C ILE A 16 7.81 10.97 -0.71
N PHE A 17 6.74 10.40 -1.28
CA PHE A 17 6.79 9.13 -2.00
C PHE A 17 6.93 9.37 -3.50
N TYR A 18 7.83 8.63 -4.12
CA TYR A 18 8.06 8.72 -5.55
C TYR A 18 6.95 7.96 -6.28
N LYS A 19 6.08 8.69 -6.98
CA LYS A 19 5.00 8.13 -7.78
C LYS A 19 5.49 8.03 -9.22
N ASP A 20 5.64 6.81 -9.74
CA ASP A 20 5.72 6.60 -11.18
C ASP A 20 4.31 6.25 -11.70
N GLU A 21 4.10 6.41 -13.00
CA GLU A 21 2.92 5.89 -13.66
C GLU A 21 3.38 4.82 -14.64
N LEU A 22 3.17 3.55 -14.26
CA LEU A 22 3.58 2.42 -15.09
C LEU A 22 2.47 2.04 -16.09
N PRO A 23 2.82 1.82 -17.37
CA PRO A 23 1.84 1.45 -18.39
C PRO A 23 1.26 0.06 -18.12
N VAL A 24 -0.05 -0.08 -18.18
CA VAL A 24 -0.73 -1.37 -17.93
C VAL A 24 -0.35 -2.41 -18.99
N THR A 25 -0.22 -1.99 -20.25
CA THR A 25 -0.08 -2.86 -21.42
C THR A 25 1.35 -3.10 -21.90
N GLU A 26 2.31 -2.28 -21.51
CA GLU A 26 3.70 -2.36 -22.00
C GLU A 26 4.63 -2.97 -20.95
N ASP A 27 5.61 -3.76 -21.35
CA ASP A 27 6.56 -4.36 -20.40
C ASP A 27 7.21 -3.32 -19.50
N TRP A 28 7.27 -3.64 -18.22
CA TRP A 28 7.94 -2.78 -17.26
C TRP A 28 9.45 -3.04 -17.33
N PRO A 29 10.29 -2.01 -17.12
CA PRO A 29 11.67 -2.25 -16.72
C PRO A 29 11.70 -3.30 -15.60
N VAL A 30 12.70 -4.17 -15.57
CA VAL A 30 12.84 -5.14 -14.47
C VAL A 30 13.15 -4.35 -13.19
N PHE A 31 12.10 -3.98 -12.48
CA PHE A 31 12.20 -3.44 -11.14
C PHE A 31 12.29 -4.64 -10.20
N GLY A 32 13.47 -4.88 -9.64
CA GLY A 32 13.62 -5.85 -8.55
C GLY A 32 13.16 -5.22 -7.25
N TRP A 33 11.87 -5.36 -6.92
CA TRP A 33 11.32 -4.98 -5.63
C TRP A 33 11.47 -6.13 -4.64
N ASP A 34 11.72 -5.78 -3.37
CA ASP A 34 11.74 -6.79 -2.31
C ASP A 34 10.30 -7.13 -1.88
N ILE A 35 9.43 -6.12 -1.85
CA ILE A 35 8.03 -6.25 -1.44
C ILE A 35 7.13 -5.47 -2.41
N PHE A 36 6.09 -6.12 -2.91
CA PHE A 36 4.99 -5.49 -3.64
C PHE A 36 3.69 -5.62 -2.83
N ILE A 37 2.97 -4.50 -2.67
CA ILE A 37 1.70 -4.44 -1.96
C ILE A 37 0.64 -3.91 -2.92
N GLY A 38 -0.37 -4.70 -3.23
CA GLY A 38 -1.54 -4.26 -4.00
C GLY A 38 -2.79 -4.29 -3.12
N SER A 39 -3.72 -3.36 -3.33
CA SER A 39 -5.06 -3.50 -2.75
C SER A 39 -5.95 -4.29 -3.71
N TYR A 40 -6.49 -5.41 -3.23
CA TYR A 40 -7.29 -6.28 -4.08
C TYR A 40 -8.63 -5.63 -4.44
N ASN A 41 -8.94 -5.66 -5.73
CA ASN A 41 -10.31 -5.56 -6.20
C ASN A 41 -10.53 -6.56 -7.35
N SER A 42 -11.78 -6.84 -7.66
CA SER A 42 -12.19 -7.81 -8.68
C SER A 42 -11.91 -7.35 -10.11
N SER A 43 -11.34 -6.16 -10.31
CA SER A 43 -11.01 -5.67 -11.65
C SER A 43 -9.80 -6.40 -12.23
N GLU A 44 -9.91 -6.73 -13.52
CA GLU A 44 -8.82 -7.36 -14.26
C GLU A 44 -7.54 -6.51 -14.26
N ARG A 45 -7.69 -5.17 -14.29
CA ARG A 45 -6.57 -4.23 -14.28
C ARG A 45 -5.66 -4.40 -13.07
N VAL A 46 -6.25 -4.51 -11.88
CA VAL A 46 -5.50 -4.65 -10.62
C VAL A 46 -4.80 -6.00 -10.55
N ARG A 47 -5.49 -7.08 -10.96
CA ARG A 47 -4.87 -8.42 -11.01
C ARG A 47 -3.68 -8.47 -11.96
N ARG A 48 -3.83 -7.92 -13.17
CA ARG A 48 -2.74 -7.85 -14.17
C ARG A 48 -1.52 -7.09 -13.64
N VAL A 49 -1.73 -5.98 -12.92
CA VAL A 49 -0.64 -5.20 -12.31
C VAL A 49 0.10 -6.04 -11.27
N PHE A 50 -0.62 -6.73 -10.39
CA PHE A 50 -0.02 -7.58 -9.35
C PHE A 50 0.75 -8.77 -9.92
N ASP A 51 0.21 -9.43 -10.95
CA ASP A 51 0.87 -10.57 -11.61
C ASP A 51 2.17 -10.13 -12.27
N LYS A 52 2.13 -8.98 -12.96
CA LYS A 52 3.26 -8.41 -13.70
C LYS A 52 4.36 -7.83 -12.82
N ALA A 53 4.03 -7.30 -11.64
CA ALA A 53 5.03 -6.74 -10.74
C ALA A 53 6.09 -7.79 -10.37
N SER A 54 7.37 -7.49 -10.51
CA SER A 54 8.44 -8.42 -10.14
C SER A 54 8.89 -8.16 -8.70
N ALA A 55 8.52 -9.03 -7.76
CA ALA A 55 8.94 -8.89 -6.36
C ALA A 55 9.20 -10.23 -5.68
N GLU A 56 10.11 -10.24 -4.70
CA GLU A 56 10.38 -11.42 -3.88
C GLU A 56 9.17 -11.80 -3.02
N GLN A 57 8.48 -10.79 -2.48
CA GLN A 57 7.25 -10.96 -1.72
C GLN A 57 6.15 -10.10 -2.32
N LYS A 58 4.95 -10.69 -2.48
CA LYS A 58 3.76 -9.98 -2.92
C LYS A 58 2.64 -10.15 -1.91
N HIS A 59 1.90 -9.07 -1.63
CA HIS A 59 0.79 -9.08 -0.69
C HIS A 59 -0.42 -8.35 -1.24
N TRP A 60 -1.56 -9.04 -1.24
CA TRP A 60 -2.87 -8.46 -1.42
C TRP A 60 -3.38 -7.94 -0.08
N PHE A 61 -3.60 -6.63 0.00
CA PHE A 61 -4.36 -6.01 1.06
C PHE A 61 -5.83 -5.96 0.65
N VAL A 62 -6.70 -6.70 1.35
CA VAL A 62 -8.14 -6.69 1.07
C VAL A 62 -8.84 -5.79 2.07
N VAL A 63 -9.47 -4.74 1.56
CA VAL A 63 -10.27 -3.82 2.37
C VAL A 63 -11.65 -4.44 2.62
N LEU A 64 -12.09 -4.49 3.89
CA LEU A 64 -13.41 -5.02 4.26
C LEU A 64 -14.57 -4.25 3.62
N ASP A 65 -14.37 -2.96 3.31
CA ASP A 65 -15.33 -2.10 2.62
C ASP A 65 -15.75 -2.62 1.24
N TYR A 66 -14.95 -3.48 0.61
CA TYR A 66 -15.32 -4.10 -0.66
C TYR A 66 -16.28 -5.29 -0.53
N GLY A 67 -16.47 -5.83 0.67
CA GLY A 67 -17.53 -6.82 0.95
C GLY A 67 -17.37 -8.18 0.27
N TYR A 68 -16.17 -8.54 -0.19
CA TYR A 68 -15.90 -9.84 -0.83
C TYR A 68 -16.12 -11.01 0.13
N SER A 69 -16.76 -12.08 -0.37
CA SER A 69 -16.78 -13.38 0.30
C SER A 69 -15.44 -14.09 0.17
N SER A 70 -15.21 -15.13 0.97
CA SER A 70 -13.98 -15.94 0.92
C SER A 70 -13.72 -16.56 -0.46
N ASP A 71 -14.78 -16.89 -1.17
CA ASP A 71 -14.82 -17.50 -2.51
C ASP A 71 -14.54 -16.51 -3.66
N GLU A 72 -14.59 -15.20 -3.39
CA GLU A 72 -14.25 -14.14 -4.35
C GLU A 72 -12.79 -13.67 -4.24
N LEU A 73 -12.08 -14.15 -3.23
CA LEU A 73 -10.70 -13.76 -2.93
C LEU A 73 -9.70 -14.72 -3.60
N PRO A 74 -8.54 -14.22 -4.04
CA PRO A 74 -7.51 -15.09 -4.58
C PRO A 74 -6.97 -16.02 -3.50
N GLU A 75 -6.60 -17.25 -3.88
CA GLU A 75 -6.15 -18.27 -2.93
C GLU A 75 -4.81 -17.95 -2.24
N GLN A 76 -4.00 -17.05 -2.83
CA GLN A 76 -2.64 -16.76 -2.38
C GLN A 76 -2.39 -15.27 -2.14
N ALA A 77 -1.40 -15.00 -1.28
CA ALA A 77 -0.93 -13.65 -0.95
C ALA A 77 -1.97 -12.71 -0.30
N VAL A 78 -3.15 -13.20 0.04
CA VAL A 78 -4.22 -12.40 0.67
C VAL A 78 -4.00 -12.23 2.16
N TYR A 79 -4.07 -10.98 2.60
CA TYR A 79 -4.33 -10.64 3.99
C TYR A 79 -5.83 -10.33 4.17
N HIS A 80 -6.48 -11.13 5.02
CA HIS A 80 -7.86 -10.92 5.41
C HIS A 80 -7.90 -9.96 6.59
N CYS A 81 -8.27 -8.71 6.34
CA CYS A 81 -8.42 -7.75 7.40
C CYS A 81 -9.63 -8.09 8.27
N ALA A 82 -9.47 -8.01 9.60
CA ALA A 82 -10.56 -8.26 10.57
C ALA A 82 -11.21 -6.96 11.11
N SER A 83 -10.69 -5.78 10.76
CA SER A 83 -11.17 -4.49 11.25
C SER A 83 -11.57 -3.56 10.11
N LYS A 84 -12.67 -2.83 10.31
CA LYS A 84 -13.07 -1.71 9.42
C LYS A 84 -12.39 -0.40 9.80
N ARG A 85 -11.65 -0.37 10.92
CA ARG A 85 -10.85 0.79 11.32
C ARG A 85 -9.53 0.75 10.55
N GLU A 86 -9.24 1.81 9.81
CA GLU A 86 -8.18 1.79 8.80
C GLU A 86 -6.78 1.73 9.41
N ASP A 87 -6.60 2.30 10.61
CA ASP A 87 -5.38 2.22 11.41
C ASP A 87 -5.11 0.78 11.87
N GLU A 88 -6.10 0.13 12.48
CA GLU A 88 -6.00 -1.24 12.96
C GLU A 88 -5.76 -2.21 11.81
N ALA A 89 -6.47 -2.01 10.70
CA ALA A 89 -6.37 -2.82 9.49
C ALA A 89 -4.94 -2.82 8.94
N VAL A 90 -4.36 -1.63 8.75
CA VAL A 90 -3.00 -1.47 8.24
C VAL A 90 -1.97 -2.01 9.24
N LEU A 91 -2.13 -1.73 10.53
CA LEU A 91 -1.18 -2.21 11.55
C LEU A 91 -1.17 -3.72 11.65
N ALA A 92 -2.34 -4.36 11.61
CA ALA A 92 -2.44 -5.82 11.66
C ALA A 92 -1.86 -6.46 10.40
N PHE A 93 -2.16 -5.92 9.21
CA PHE A 93 -1.51 -6.33 7.96
C PHE A 93 0.01 -6.23 8.04
N ALA A 94 0.51 -5.07 8.47
CA ALA A 94 1.93 -4.79 8.47
C ALA A 94 2.69 -5.68 9.45
N ARG A 95 2.10 -5.99 10.62
CA ARG A 95 2.69 -6.91 11.60
C ARG A 95 2.73 -8.36 11.11
N GLU A 96 1.73 -8.78 10.34
CA GLU A 96 1.64 -10.15 9.85
C GLU A 96 2.50 -10.39 8.62
N ARG A 97 2.54 -9.42 7.70
CA ARG A 97 3.08 -9.61 6.35
C ARG A 97 4.38 -8.89 6.07
N LEU A 98 4.70 -7.83 6.80
CA LEU A 98 5.92 -7.07 6.56
C LEU A 98 6.99 -7.41 7.60
N PRO A 99 8.28 -7.43 7.23
CA PRO A 99 9.34 -7.62 8.19
C PRO A 99 9.41 -6.45 9.18
N ASN A 100 9.89 -6.74 10.40
CA ASN A 100 9.99 -5.73 11.47
C ASN A 100 10.94 -4.57 11.14
N ASP A 101 11.95 -4.83 10.31
CA ASP A 101 12.90 -3.84 9.79
C ASP A 101 12.71 -3.71 8.28
N LEU A 102 12.30 -2.51 7.84
CA LEU A 102 12.04 -2.19 6.44
C LEU A 102 13.16 -1.34 5.82
N ARG A 103 14.23 -1.06 6.56
CA ARG A 103 15.31 -0.20 6.09
C ARG A 103 16.06 -0.86 4.93
N GLY A 104 16.20 -0.12 3.84
CA GLY A 104 16.93 -0.56 2.65
C GLY A 104 16.09 -1.39 1.68
N LEU A 105 14.87 -1.79 2.05
CA LEU A 105 13.97 -2.52 1.14
C LEU A 105 13.37 -1.58 0.08
N LYS A 106 13.28 -2.08 -1.15
CA LYS A 106 12.54 -1.50 -2.27
C LYS A 106 11.11 -2.00 -2.22
N ILE A 107 10.23 -1.15 -1.68
CA ILE A 107 8.81 -1.46 -1.53
C ILE A 107 8.04 -0.75 -2.64
N ALA A 108 7.19 -1.52 -3.33
CA ALA A 108 6.22 -1.00 -4.29
C ALA A 108 4.79 -1.10 -3.77
N ILE A 109 3.99 -0.08 -4.03
CA ILE A 109 2.57 -0.05 -3.63
C ILE A 109 1.71 0.34 -4.84
N ASP A 110 0.88 -0.58 -5.31
CA ASP A 110 -0.17 -0.23 -6.27
C ASP A 110 -1.34 0.44 -5.54
N ILE A 111 -1.39 1.76 -5.63
CA ILE A 111 -2.42 2.60 -5.02
C ILE A 111 -3.76 2.57 -5.77
N THR A 112 -3.82 2.00 -6.98
CA THR A 112 -5.00 2.03 -7.87
C THR A 112 -6.22 1.38 -7.22
N GLY A 113 -6.01 0.36 -6.38
CA GLY A 113 -7.06 -0.36 -5.67
C GLY A 113 -7.30 0.13 -4.24
N PHE A 114 -6.60 1.16 -3.74
CA PHE A 114 -6.73 1.56 -2.34
C PHE A 114 -7.81 2.64 -2.14
N ILE A 115 -8.58 2.48 -1.07
CA ILE A 115 -9.36 3.60 -0.51
C ILE A 115 -8.38 4.51 0.25
N LYS A 116 -8.52 5.82 0.05
CA LYS A 116 -7.57 6.85 0.52
C LYS A 116 -7.14 6.71 1.99
N PRO A 117 -8.02 6.45 2.98
CA PRO A 117 -7.59 6.33 4.37
C PRO A 117 -6.63 5.17 4.63
N TYR A 118 -6.88 3.98 4.05
CA TYR A 118 -6.00 2.82 4.20
C TYR A 118 -4.63 3.06 3.56
N MET A 119 -4.59 3.65 2.36
CA MET A 119 -3.34 4.04 1.70
C MET A 119 -2.52 4.97 2.59
N MET A 120 -3.17 5.97 3.17
CA MET A 120 -2.53 6.97 4.03
C MET A 120 -1.90 6.35 5.26
N PHE A 121 -2.63 5.48 5.97
CA PHE A 121 -2.09 4.77 7.12
C PHE A 121 -0.92 3.86 6.74
N LEU A 122 -0.98 3.18 5.60
CA LEU A 122 0.11 2.34 5.12
C LEU A 122 1.37 3.17 4.86
N LEU A 123 1.23 4.30 4.16
CA LEU A 123 2.35 5.21 3.90
C LEU A 123 2.96 5.78 5.19
N PHE A 124 2.14 6.15 6.19
CA PHE A 124 2.64 6.60 7.48
C PHE A 124 3.41 5.52 8.24
N TYR A 125 2.87 4.30 8.25
CA TYR A 125 3.55 3.16 8.88
C TYR A 125 4.93 2.92 8.25
N LEU A 126 5.02 2.92 6.93
CA LEU A 126 6.29 2.73 6.21
C LEU A 126 7.29 3.85 6.55
N GLN A 127 6.83 5.10 6.59
CA GLN A 127 7.68 6.23 6.96
C GLN A 127 8.20 6.11 8.40
N GLU A 128 7.35 5.71 9.36
CA GLU A 128 7.74 5.46 10.76
C GLU A 128 8.82 4.36 10.87
N LYS A 129 8.73 3.34 10.02
CA LYS A 129 9.72 2.25 9.91
C LYS A 129 10.99 2.63 9.15
N GLY A 130 11.15 3.90 8.78
CA GLY A 130 12.35 4.41 8.13
C GLY A 130 12.42 4.11 6.63
N VAL A 131 11.31 3.73 5.99
CA VAL A 131 11.23 3.64 4.54
C VAL A 131 11.20 5.06 3.99
N ARG A 132 12.25 5.44 3.26
CA ARG A 132 12.43 6.80 2.72
C ARG A 132 12.07 6.92 1.24
N LYS A 133 11.83 5.78 0.57
CA LYS A 133 11.47 5.72 -0.84
C LYS A 133 10.52 4.55 -1.06
N VAL A 134 9.34 4.85 -1.59
CA VAL A 134 8.35 3.88 -2.11
C VAL A 134 8.16 4.22 -3.57
N THR A 135 8.05 3.21 -4.44
CA THR A 135 7.72 3.37 -5.86
C THR A 135 6.27 2.95 -6.07
N GLY A 136 5.43 3.83 -6.63
CA GLY A 136 4.04 3.54 -7.02
C GLY A 136 3.89 3.36 -8.51
#